data_AF-A0A520HV89-F1
#
_entry.id   AF-A0A520HV89-F1
#
_cell.length_a   1.000
_cell.length_b   1.000
_cell.length_c   1.000
_cell.angle_alpha   90.00
_cell.angle_beta   90.00
_cell.angle_gamma   90.00
#
_symmetry.space_group_name_H-M   'P 1'
#
loop_
_entity.id
_entity.type
_entity.pdbx_description
1 polymer ?
#
loop_
_entity_poly.entity_id
_entity_poly.type
_entity_poly.pdbx_seq_one_letter_code
_entity_poly.pdbx_strand_id
1 'polypeptide(L)' 'MSDSIHYRARAEQEYANASAATLDNVRERAERAAKAWEAMADRADLTVAMRERREAERAEAA' A
#
# COMPACT_ATOMS: atom_id res chain seq x y z
N MET A 1 2.39 1.56 -13.87
CA MET A 1 1.60 1.23 -12.66
C MET A 1 2.45 1.65 -11.47
N SER A 2 1.94 2.51 -10.57
CA SER A 2 2.70 2.95 -9.39
C SER A 2 2.81 1.80 -8.37
N ASP A 3 3.90 1.75 -7.60
CA ASP A 3 4.11 0.77 -6.54
C ASP A 3 2.94 0.77 -5.53
N SER A 4 2.37 1.94 -5.24
CA SER A 4 1.18 2.07 -4.39
C SER A 4 -0.03 1.31 -4.93
N ILE A 5 -0.29 1.41 -6.25
CA ILE A 5 -1.41 0.70 -6.88
C ILE A 5 -1.19 -0.81 -6.81
N HIS A 6 0.05 -1.26 -7.01
CA HIS A 6 0.39 -2.68 -6.88
C HIS A 6 0.15 -3.17 -5.44
N TYR A 7 0.63 -2.44 -4.43
CA TYR A 7 0.44 -2.79 -3.03
C TYR A 7 -1.04 -2.78 -2.63
N ARG A 8 -1.85 -1.84 -3.12
CA ARG A 8 -3.31 -1.85 -2.89
C ARG A 8 -3.99 -3.07 -3.49
N ALA A 9 -3.62 -3.46 -4.71
CA ALA A 9 -4.16 -4.68 -5.31
C ALA A 9 -3.78 -5.94 -4.50
N ARG A 10 -2.57 -6.00 -3.94
CA ARG A 10 -2.16 -7.07 -3.02
C ARG A 10 -2.97 -7.05 -1.72
N ALA A 11 -3.21 -5.88 -1.14
CA ALA A 11 -4.04 -5.75 0.06
C ALA A 11 -5.46 -6.26 -0.17
N GLU A 12 -6.09 -5.83 -1.26
CA GLU A 12 -7.44 -6.26 -1.66
C GLU A 12 -7.51 -7.79 -1.84
N GLN A 13 -6.52 -8.38 -2.50
CA GLN A 13 -6.45 -9.83 -2.66
C GLN A 13 -6.36 -10.56 -1.31
N GLU A 14 -5.57 -10.05 -0.36
CA GLU A 14 -5.48 -10.68 0.96
C GLU A 14 -6.75 -10.49 1.81
N TYR A 15 -7.46 -9.36 1.66
CA TYR A 15 -8.79 -9.21 2.26
C TYR A 15 -9.81 -10.19 1.66
N ALA A 16 -9.76 -10.44 0.35
CA ALA A 16 -10.57 -11.46 -0.30
C ALA A 16 -10.21 -12.88 0.20
N ASN A 17 -8.91 -13.15 0.43
CA ASN A 17 -8.47 -14.42 1.02
C ASN A 17 -8.98 -14.57 2.46
N ALA A 18 -8.97 -13.49 3.25
CA ALA A 18 -9.47 -13.48 4.62
C ALA A 18 -10.99 -13.76 4.67
N SER A 19 -11.77 -13.16 3.76
CA SER A 19 -13.22 -13.37 3.71
C SER A 19 -13.61 -14.78 3.26
N ALA A 20 -12.79 -15.41 2.39
CA ALA A 20 -12.98 -16.78 1.96
C ALA A 20 -12.45 -17.84 2.96
N ALA A 21 -11.67 -17.43 3.97
CA ALA A 21 -11.06 -18.35 4.91
C ALA A 21 -12.09 -18.98 5.86
N THR A 22 -12.05 -20.30 5.98
CA THR A 22 -12.89 -21.07 6.93
C THR A 22 -12.21 -21.34 8.26
N LEU A 23 -10.89 -21.09 8.35
CA LEU A 23 -10.11 -21.22 9.57
C LEU A 23 -9.69 -19.84 10.07
N ASP A 24 -9.91 -19.57 11.35
CA ASP A 24 -9.62 -18.27 11.96
C ASP A 24 -8.14 -17.89 11.83
N ASN A 25 -7.23 -18.85 12.01
CA ASN A 25 -5.79 -18.60 11.88
C ASN A 25 -5.37 -18.19 10.46
N VAL A 26 -6.09 -18.67 9.43
CA VAL A 26 -5.86 -18.28 8.04
C VAL A 26 -6.43 -16.89 7.79
N ARG A 27 -7.65 -16.61 8.30
CA ARG A 27 -8.26 -15.27 8.24
C ARG A 27 -7.34 -14.22 8.87
N GLU A 28 -6.89 -14.43 10.09
CA GLU A 28 -6.02 -13.50 10.82
C GLU A 28 -4.68 -13.28 10.12
N ARG A 29 -4.10 -14.34 9.54
CA ARG A 29 -2.86 -14.20 8.77
C ARG A 29 -3.09 -13.35 7.51
N ALA A 30 -4.18 -13.59 6.79
CA ALA A 30 -4.52 -12.85 5.59
C ALA A 30 -4.82 -11.37 5.90
N GLU A 31 -5.58 -11.08 6.96
CA GLU A 31 -5.82 -9.70 7.42
C GLU A 31 -4.53 -8.97 7.80
N ARG A 32 -3.60 -9.64 8.50
CA ARG A 32 -2.29 -9.05 8.80
C ARG A 32 -1.46 -8.78 7.55
N ALA A 33 -1.51 -9.68 6.57
CA ALA A 33 -0.84 -9.47 5.28
C ALA A 33 -1.46 -8.28 4.54
N ALA A 34 -2.79 -8.18 4.48
CA ALA A 34 -3.51 -7.07 3.86
C ALA A 34 -3.09 -5.71 4.46
N LYS A 35 -3.08 -5.60 5.79
CA LYS A 35 -2.64 -4.38 6.50
C LYS A 35 -1.18 -4.03 6.21
N ALA A 36 -0.30 -5.03 6.08
CA ALA A 36 1.09 -4.78 5.71
C ALA A 36 1.23 -4.24 4.29
N TRP A 37 0.43 -4.74 3.35
CA TRP A 37 0.35 -4.22 1.98
C TRP A 37 -0.19 -2.78 1.95
N GLU A 38 -1.24 -2.47 2.70
CA GLU A 38 -1.76 -1.10 2.82
C GLU A 38 -0.70 -0.14 3.34
N ALA A 39 0.01 -0.52 4.41
CA ALA A 39 1.07 0.31 4.97
C ALA A 39 2.22 0.55 3.98
N MET A 40 2.51 -0.39 3.07
CA MET A 40 3.47 -0.18 2.00
C MET A 40 2.93 0.73 0.90
N ALA A 41 1.64 0.65 0.57
CA ALA A 41 1.00 1.57 -0.36
C ALA A 41 1.08 3.02 0.13
N ASP A 42 0.75 3.25 1.41
CA ASP A 42 0.79 4.58 2.02
C ASP A 42 2.21 5.17 2.02
N ARG A 43 3.23 4.34 2.30
CA ARG A 43 4.64 4.75 2.23
C ARG A 43 5.07 5.08 0.81
N ALA A 44 4.60 4.33 -0.18
CA ALA A 44 4.89 4.60 -1.58
C ALA A 44 4.26 5.94 -2.03
N ASP A 45 2.99 6.17 -1.68
CA ASP A 45 2.30 7.45 -1.95
C ASP A 45 3.04 8.63 -1.29
N LEU A 46 3.43 8.49 -0.02
CA LEU A 46 4.17 9.52 0.69
C LEU A 46 5.51 9.84 0.02
N THR A 47 6.22 8.81 -0.46
CA THR A 47 7.51 8.98 -1.13
C THR A 47 7.35 9.77 -2.43
N VAL A 48 6.32 9.46 -3.22
CA VAL A 48 6.00 10.21 -4.45
C VAL A 48 5.67 11.66 -4.11
N ALA A 49 4.78 11.91 -3.16
CA ALA A 49 4.40 13.26 -2.76
C ALA A 49 5.60 14.08 -2.24
N MET A 50 6.50 13.47 -1.47
CA MET A 50 7.73 14.14 -1.02
C MET A 50 8.66 14.47 -2.17
N ARG A 51 8.74 13.61 -3.20
CA ARG A 51 9.55 13.85 -4.38
C ARG A 51 8.99 15.02 -5.19
N GLU A 52 7.69 15.01 -5.47
CA GLU A 52 7.02 16.09 -6.20
C GLU A 52 7.19 17.43 -5.50
N ARG A 53 7.02 17.46 -4.16
CA ARG A 53 7.25 18.67 -3.37
C ARG A 53 8.68 19.21 -3.52
N ARG A 54 9.69 18.34 -3.40
CA ARG A 54 11.11 18.73 -3.57
C ARG A 54 11.43 19.19 -4.99
N GLU A 55 10.78 18.62 -6.00
CA GLU A 55 10.94 19.05 -7.39
C GLU A 55 10.33 20.44 -7.62
N ALA A 56 9.15 20.71 -7.05
CA ALA A 56 8.54 22.05 -7.07
C ALA A 56 9.40 23.10 -6.33
N GLU A 57 9.84 22.79 -5.11
CA GLU A 57 10.73 23.68 -4.33
C GLU A 57 12.02 24.04 -5.09
N ARG A 58 12.59 23.08 -5.83
CA ARG A 58 13.78 23.33 -6.67
C ARG A 58 13.47 24.17 -7.91
N ALA A 59 12.32 23.97 -8.53
CA ALA A 59 11.90 24.73 -9.70
C ALA A 59 11.59 26.19 -9.35
N GLU A 60 11.07 26.47 -8.14
CA GLU A 60 10.82 27.83 -7.64
C GLU A 60 12.11 28.56 -7.23
N ALA A 61 13.15 27.82 -6.84
CA ALA A 61 14.43 28.38 -6.42
C ALA A 61 15.42 28.65 -7.57
N ALA A 62 15.09 28.25 -8.81
CA ALA A 62 15.91 28.40 -10.01
C ALA A 62 15.44 29.58 -10.88
#